data_AF-W8YG49-F1
#
_entry.id   AF-W8YG49-F1
#
_cell.length_a   1.000
_cell.length_b   1.000
_cell.length_c   1.000
_cell.angle_alpha   90.00
_cell.angle_beta   90.00
_cell.angle_gamma   90.00
#
_symmetry.space_group_name_H-M   'P 1'
#
loop_
_entity.id
_entity.type
_entity.pdbx_description
1 polymer ?
#
loop_
_entity_poly.entity_id
_entity_poly.type
_entity_poly.pdbx_seq_one_letter_code
_entity_poly.pdbx_strand_id
1 'polypeptide(L)'
;MDIRTMPAGPELDAELARALGYKAITEQEDLQRRQQTDHAQGVVVRYGNRYVVRKPSGQSIDWQPSATWEGAGQVIEEMRRRGWDYILQSLDSGGHGARFDKWDVGLNRYVASVAEESESAPHAITIAAILALRSEADNGDVR
;
A
#
# COMPACT_ATOMS: atom_id res chain seq x y z
N MET A 1 4.96 -11.78 11.03
CA MET A 1 6.04 -11.50 10.07
C MET A 1 6.36 -10.02 10.16
N ASP A 2 7.62 -9.66 10.30
CA ASP A 2 8.03 -8.25 10.34
C ASP A 2 8.18 -7.73 8.91
N ILE A 3 7.39 -6.73 8.54
CA ILE A 3 7.44 -6.15 7.19
C ILE A 3 8.64 -5.23 6.99
N ARG A 4 9.27 -4.75 8.06
CA ARG A 4 10.42 -3.85 7.99
C ARG A 4 11.66 -4.53 7.43
N THR A 5 11.73 -5.85 7.57
CA THR A 5 12.84 -6.67 7.08
C THR A 5 12.53 -7.34 5.74
N MET A 6 11.33 -7.12 5.18
CA MET A 6 11.00 -7.68 3.88
C MET A 6 11.74 -6.89 2.79
N PRO A 7 12.32 -7.57 1.79
CA PRO A 7 12.88 -6.87 0.64
C PRO A 7 11.76 -6.28 -0.22
N ALA A 8 12.09 -5.25 -0.99
CA ALA A 8 11.24 -4.80 -2.08
C ALA A 8 10.95 -5.96 -3.04
N GLY A 9 9.70 -6.03 -3.50
CA GLY A 9 9.28 -7.03 -4.45
C GLY A 9 7.88 -7.58 -4.21
N PRO A 10 7.53 -8.65 -4.94
CA PRO A 10 6.19 -9.18 -5.05
C PRO A 10 5.51 -9.46 -3.70
N GLU A 11 6.23 -10.03 -2.73
CA GLU A 11 5.69 -10.37 -1.43
C GLU A 11 5.31 -9.14 -0.59
N LEU A 12 6.15 -8.09 -0.60
CA LEU A 12 5.86 -6.84 0.10
C LEU A 12 4.72 -6.07 -0.58
N ASP A 13 4.70 -6.07 -1.91
CA ASP A 13 3.63 -5.44 -2.69
C ASP A 13 2.27 -6.10 -2.44
N ALA A 14 2.26 -7.42 -2.24
CA ALA A 14 1.06 -8.16 -1.85
C ALA A 14 0.59 -7.83 -0.42
N GLU A 15 1.51 -7.60 0.52
CA GLU A 15 1.16 -7.12 1.87
C GLU A 15 0.51 -5.74 1.82
N LEU A 16 1.02 -4.82 1.00
CA LEU A 16 0.41 -3.52 0.77
C LEU A 16 -0.99 -3.64 0.15
N ALA A 17 -1.15 -4.47 -0.88
CA ALA A 17 -2.46 -4.71 -1.48
C ALA A 17 -3.48 -5.23 -0.45
N ARG A 18 -3.07 -6.15 0.43
CA ARG A 18 -3.90 -6.63 1.53
C ARG A 18 -4.23 -5.53 2.53
N ALA A 19 -3.25 -4.71 2.93
CA ALA A 19 -3.45 -3.58 3.84
C ALA A 19 -4.40 -2.52 3.27
N LEU A 20 -4.43 -2.35 1.95
CA LEU A 20 -5.39 -1.47 1.25
C LEU A 20 -6.82 -2.03 1.23
N GLY A 21 -7.01 -3.29 1.63
CA GLY A 21 -8.29 -3.99 1.66
C GLY A 21 -8.57 -4.85 0.43
N TYR A 22 -7.61 -5.02 -0.49
CA TYR A 22 -7.83 -5.89 -1.66
C TYR A 22 -7.84 -7.36 -1.26
N LYS A 23 -8.83 -8.08 -1.78
CA LYS A 23 -8.92 -9.53 -1.56
C LYS A 23 -7.84 -10.24 -2.38
N ALA A 24 -7.05 -11.08 -1.72
CA ALA A 24 -6.17 -12.01 -2.41
C ALA A 24 -6.98 -13.16 -3.01
N ILE A 25 -6.81 -13.41 -4.31
CA ILE A 25 -7.44 -14.54 -5.00
C ILE A 25 -6.42 -15.25 -5.90
N THR A 26 -6.73 -16.49 -6.26
CA THR A 26 -5.94 -17.27 -7.21
C THR A 26 -6.13 -16.78 -8.64
N GLU A 27 -5.17 -17.10 -9.52
CA GLU A 27 -5.28 -16.84 -10.95
C GLU A 27 -6.54 -17.49 -11.56
N GLN A 28 -6.88 -18.70 -11.14
CA GLN A 28 -8.07 -19.40 -11.62
C GLN A 28 -9.36 -18.68 -11.21
N GLU A 29 -9.46 -18.23 -9.97
CA GLU A 29 -10.61 -17.44 -9.49
C GLU A 29 -10.71 -16.10 -10.22
N ASP A 30 -9.59 -15.46 -10.52
CA ASP A 30 -9.58 -14.21 -11.29
C ASP A 30 -10.15 -14.44 -12.69
N LEU A 31 -9.73 -15.50 -13.37
CA LEU A 31 -10.24 -15.85 -14.71
C LEU A 31 -11.76 -16.09 -14.70
N GLN A 32 -12.29 -16.74 -13.66
CA GLN A 32 -13.74 -16.94 -13.51
C GLN A 32 -14.47 -15.61 -13.28
N ARG A 33 -13.95 -14.75 -12.41
CA ARG A 33 -14.57 -13.45 -12.08
C ARG A 33 -14.53 -12.44 -13.23
N ARG A 34 -13.49 -12.47 -14.07
CA ARG A 34 -13.42 -11.66 -15.30
C ARG A 34 -14.60 -11.91 -16.23
N GLN A 35 -15.03 -13.17 -16.35
CA GLN A 35 -16.19 -13.53 -17.18
C GLN A 35 -17.50 -12.95 -16.64
N GLN A 36 -17.53 -12.61 -15.35
CA GLN A 36 -18.70 -12.09 -14.63
C GLN A 36 -18.57 -10.59 -14.31
N THR A 37 -17.48 -9.92 -14.73
CA THR A 37 -17.17 -8.50 -14.47
C THR A 37 -17.12 -8.12 -12.98
N ASP A 38 -16.81 -9.09 -12.11
CA ASP A 38 -17.10 -8.98 -10.68
C ASP A 38 -15.85 -8.71 -9.83
N HIS A 39 -15.59 -7.43 -9.53
CA HIS A 39 -14.52 -6.99 -8.63
C HIS A 39 -14.95 -5.87 -7.67
N ALA A 40 -16.11 -5.99 -7.02
CA ALA A 40 -16.71 -4.94 -6.18
C ALA A 40 -15.74 -4.23 -5.19
N GLN A 41 -14.73 -4.93 -4.66
CA GLN A 41 -13.76 -4.40 -3.69
C GLN A 41 -12.31 -4.33 -4.22
N GLY A 42 -12.09 -4.67 -5.48
CA GLY A 42 -10.75 -4.86 -6.05
C GLY A 42 -10.05 -6.11 -5.51
N VAL A 43 -9.15 -6.69 -6.31
CA VAL A 43 -8.46 -7.94 -5.97
C VAL A 43 -6.98 -7.85 -6.31
N VAL A 44 -6.16 -8.57 -5.56
CA VAL A 44 -4.76 -8.80 -5.86
C VAL A 44 -4.56 -10.26 -6.23
N VAL A 45 -3.89 -10.47 -7.37
CA VAL A 45 -3.73 -11.80 -7.98
C VAL A 45 -2.26 -12.04 -8.26
N ARG A 46 -1.77 -13.23 -7.90
CA ARG A 46 -0.42 -13.67 -8.24
C ARG A 46 -0.43 -14.39 -9.60
N TYR A 47 0.31 -13.86 -10.57
CA TYR A 47 0.56 -14.47 -11.88
C TYR A 47 2.02 -14.92 -11.94
N GLY A 48 2.30 -16.18 -11.57
CA GLY A 48 3.68 -16.66 -11.45
C GLY A 48 4.48 -15.82 -10.43
N ASN A 49 5.42 -15.01 -10.93
CA ASN A 49 6.30 -14.15 -10.11
C ASN A 49 5.88 -12.68 -10.04
N ARG A 50 4.74 -12.30 -10.62
CA ARG A 50 4.23 -10.92 -10.58
C ARG A 50 2.87 -10.85 -9.88
N TYR A 51 2.55 -9.68 -9.33
CA TYR A 51 1.23 -9.36 -8.82
C TYR A 51 0.54 -8.34 -9.71
N VAL A 52 -0.77 -8.54 -9.91
CA VAL A 52 -1.65 -7.64 -10.64
C VAL A 52 -2.77 -7.23 -9.69
N VAL A 53 -3.06 -5.93 -9.64
CA VAL A 53 -4.25 -5.42 -8.97
C VAL A 53 -5.32 -5.15 -10.02
N ARG A 54 -6.51 -5.72 -9.81
CA ARG A 54 -7.73 -5.34 -10.52
C ARG A 54 -8.55 -4.42 -9.64
N LYS A 55 -8.74 -3.19 -10.09
CA LYS A 55 -9.58 -2.21 -9.40
C LYS A 55 -11.07 -2.54 -9.63
N PRO A 56 -11.97 -2.04 -8.76
CA PRO A 56 -13.41 -2.16 -8.99
C PRO A 56 -13.90 -1.61 -10.33
N SER A 57 -13.16 -0.65 -10.91
CA SER A 57 -13.43 -0.10 -12.24
C SER A 57 -13.16 -1.08 -13.40
N GLY A 58 -12.63 -2.27 -13.12
CA GLY A 58 -12.20 -3.24 -14.14
C GLY A 58 -10.78 -2.99 -14.68
N GLN A 59 -10.15 -1.87 -14.31
CA GLN A 59 -8.76 -1.57 -14.69
C GLN A 59 -7.81 -2.59 -14.06
N SER A 60 -6.88 -3.11 -14.86
CA SER A 60 -5.77 -3.96 -14.40
C SER A 60 -4.48 -3.18 -14.45
N ILE A 61 -3.70 -3.22 -13.38
CA ILE A 61 -2.40 -2.55 -13.29
C ILE A 61 -1.35 -3.55 -12.79
N ASP A 62 -0.15 -3.47 -13.38
CA ASP A 62 1.02 -4.14 -12.80
C ASP A 62 1.32 -3.47 -11.46
N TRP A 63 1.39 -4.27 -10.40
CA TRP A 63 1.46 -3.78 -9.03
C TRP A 63 2.86 -3.98 -8.48
N GLN A 64 3.68 -2.93 -8.56
CA GLN A 64 5.08 -2.91 -8.11
C GLN A 64 5.45 -1.66 -7.28
N PRO A 65 4.67 -1.31 -6.24
CA PRO A 65 4.88 -0.07 -5.47
C PRO A 65 6.20 -0.03 -4.70
N SER A 66 6.75 -1.16 -4.24
CA SER A 66 8.03 -1.17 -3.53
C SER A 66 9.25 -1.03 -4.44
N ALA A 67 9.09 -1.22 -5.75
CA ALA A 67 10.18 -1.23 -6.72
C ALA A 67 10.18 -0.04 -7.68
N THR A 68 9.06 0.66 -7.84
CA THR A 68 8.90 1.70 -8.87
C THR A 68 8.33 3.00 -8.30
N TRP A 69 8.78 4.14 -8.85
CA TRP A 69 8.21 5.44 -8.50
C TRP A 69 6.76 5.59 -8.91
N GLU A 70 6.36 5.04 -10.05
CA GLU A 70 4.97 5.07 -10.50
C GLU A 70 4.06 4.32 -9.52
N GLY A 71 4.44 3.10 -9.12
CA GLY A 71 3.70 2.34 -8.13
C GLY A 71 3.65 3.04 -6.77
N ALA A 72 4.79 3.55 -6.27
CA ALA A 72 4.84 4.30 -5.03
C ALA A 72 3.99 5.59 -5.08
N GLY A 73 3.94 6.27 -6.25
CA GLY A 73 3.09 7.43 -6.49
C GLY A 73 1.61 7.11 -6.30
N GLN A 74 1.14 5.99 -6.84
CA GLN A 74 -0.24 5.53 -6.65
C GLN A 74 -0.57 5.26 -5.18
N VAL A 75 0.40 4.74 -4.41
CA VAL A 75 0.24 4.54 -2.96
C VAL A 75 0.10 5.88 -2.23
N ILE A 76 0.94 6.86 -2.55
CA ILE A 76 0.87 8.20 -1.95
C ILE A 76 -0.49 8.86 -2.23
N GLU A 77 -0.99 8.77 -3.47
CA GLU A 77 -2.30 9.31 -3.84
C GLU A 77 -3.43 8.66 -3.03
N GLU A 78 -3.40 7.34 -2.90
CA GLU A 78 -4.40 6.59 -2.14
C GLU A 78 -4.33 6.90 -0.63
N MET A 79 -3.13 7.03 -0.06
CA MET A 79 -2.93 7.43 1.33
C MET A 79 -3.46 8.85 1.59
N ARG A 80 -3.18 9.80 0.69
CA ARG A 80 -3.73 11.16 0.75
C ARG A 80 -5.25 11.18 0.68
N ARG A 81 -5.84 10.36 -0.20
CA ARG A 81 -7.30 10.19 -0.28
C ARG A 81 -7.91 9.69 1.04
N ARG A 82 -7.15 8.91 1.82
CA ARG A 82 -7.51 8.43 3.17
C ARG A 82 -7.17 9.40 4.30
N GLY A 83 -6.72 10.61 3.97
CA GLY A 83 -6.41 11.67 4.94
C GLY A 83 -5.03 11.55 5.58
N TRP A 84 -4.09 10.85 4.94
CA TRP A 84 -2.70 10.80 5.37
C TRP A 84 -1.86 11.84 4.60
N ASP A 85 -1.10 12.65 5.33
CA ASP A 85 -0.09 13.54 4.77
C ASP A 85 1.21 12.77 4.56
N TYR A 86 1.88 13.03 3.44
CA TYR A 86 3.08 12.32 3.03
C TYR A 86 4.30 13.24 3.00
N ILE A 87 5.40 12.77 3.58
CA ILE A 87 6.70 13.44 3.60
C ILE A 87 7.77 12.47 3.14
N LEU A 88 8.65 12.94 2.25
CA LEU A 88 9.85 12.23 1.81
C LEU A 88 11.08 13.05 2.17
N GLN A 89 12.09 12.38 2.69
CA GLN A 89 13.36 12.99 3.04
C GLN A 89 14.52 12.13 2.52
N SER A 90 15.53 12.78 1.94
CA SER A 90 16.84 12.15 1.73
C SER A 90 17.63 12.18 3.02
N LEU A 91 18.27 11.07 3.38
CA LEU A 91 19.02 10.92 4.62
C LEU A 91 20.50 11.19 4.37
N ASP A 92 21.19 11.76 5.36
CA ASP A 92 22.64 12.02 5.28
C ASP A 92 23.46 10.72 5.11
N SER A 93 22.90 9.58 5.50
CA SER A 93 23.45 8.24 5.29
C SER A 93 23.37 7.74 3.85
N GLY A 94 22.71 8.47 2.94
CA GLY A 94 22.54 8.09 1.53
C GLY A 94 21.26 7.30 1.23
N GLY A 95 20.37 7.11 2.21
CA GLY A 95 19.06 6.48 2.04
C GLY A 95 17.89 7.46 1.95
N HIS A 96 16.68 6.95 2.10
CA HIS A 96 15.43 7.68 2.03
C HIS A 96 14.54 7.36 3.24
N GLY A 97 14.02 8.41 3.88
CA GLY A 97 12.98 8.32 4.90
C GLY A 97 11.62 8.70 4.32
N ALA A 98 10.62 7.84 4.48
CA ALA A 98 9.23 8.12 4.13
C ALA A 98 8.38 8.18 5.39
N ARG A 99 7.53 9.20 5.50
CA ARG A 99 6.62 9.39 6.64
C ARG A 99 5.20 9.65 6.19
N PHE A 100 4.25 9.02 6.87
CA PHE A 100 2.83 9.29 6.76
C PHE A 100 2.28 9.79 8.10
N ASP A 101 1.68 10.98 8.09
CA ASP A 101 1.07 11.63 9.25
C ASP A 101 -0.45 11.67 9.08
N LYS A 102 -1.21 11.41 10.15
CA LYS A 102 -2.68 11.55 10.15
C LYS A 102 -3.12 12.58 11.17
N TRP A 103 -3.89 13.54 10.70
CA TRP A 103 -4.52 14.56 11.51
C TRP A 103 -6.04 14.44 11.44
N ASP A 104 -6.70 14.55 12.59
CA ASP A 104 -8.15 14.69 12.67
C ASP A 104 -8.46 16.18 12.81
N VAL A 105 -8.89 16.79 11.70
CA VAL A 105 -9.24 18.21 11.63
C VAL A 105 -10.48 18.52 12.48
N GLY A 106 -11.43 17.59 12.58
CA GLY A 106 -12.65 17.78 13.37
C GLY A 106 -12.39 17.82 14.87
N LEU A 107 -11.37 17.09 15.32
CA LEU A 107 -10.92 17.07 16.71
C LEU A 107 -9.70 17.97 16.97
N ASN A 108 -9.20 18.65 15.93
CA ASN A 108 -7.96 19.43 15.93
C ASN A 108 -6.80 18.71 16.65
N ARG A 109 -6.62 17.42 16.36
CA ARG A 109 -5.59 16.59 17.02
C ARG A 109 -4.82 15.75 16.03
N TYR A 110 -3.56 15.54 16.36
CA TYR A 110 -2.73 14.52 15.76
C TYR A 110 -3.22 13.12 16.14
N VAL A 111 -3.33 12.22 15.15
CA VAL A 111 -3.83 10.86 15.32
C VAL A 111 -2.69 9.85 15.30
N ALA A 112 -1.84 9.90 14.28
CA ALA A 112 -0.77 8.94 14.10
C ALA A 112 0.35 9.50 13.22
N SER A 113 1.56 8.96 13.36
CA SER A 113 2.61 9.05 12.36
C SER A 113 3.32 7.72 12.28
N VAL A 114 3.70 7.37 11.07
CA VAL A 114 4.60 6.26 10.81
C VAL A 114 5.69 6.72 9.87
N ALA A 115 6.93 6.45 10.24
CA ALA A 115 8.10 6.73 9.42
C ALA A 115 8.92 5.45 9.25
N GLU A 116 9.47 5.27 8.06
CA GLU A 116 10.38 4.16 7.74
C GLU A 116 11.49 4.64 6.82
N GLU A 117 12.63 3.95 6.89
CA GLU A 117 13.83 4.28 6.12
C GLU A 117 14.27 3.10 5.26
N SER A 118 14.81 3.38 4.08
CA SER A 118 15.35 2.37 3.17
C SER A 118 16.30 3.00 2.15
N GLU A 119 17.18 2.20 1.57
CA GLU A 119 18.06 2.61 0.45
C GLU A 119 17.26 3.05 -0.80
N SER A 120 16.05 2.52 -0.96
CA SER A 120 15.12 2.88 -2.04
C SER A 120 13.91 3.61 -1.50
N ALA A 121 13.57 4.76 -2.10
CA ALA A 121 12.40 5.56 -1.71
C ALA A 121 11.08 4.81 -1.93
N PRO A 122 10.78 4.19 -3.10
CA PRO A 122 9.61 3.33 -3.27
C PRO A 122 9.44 2.26 -2.18
N HIS A 123 10.56 1.68 -1.74
CA HIS A 123 10.57 0.69 -0.68
C HIS A 123 10.19 1.31 0.68
N ALA A 124 10.82 2.42 1.08
CA ALA A 124 10.48 3.15 2.30
C ALA A 124 8.99 3.55 2.33
N ILE A 125 8.50 4.11 1.22
CA ILE A 125 7.10 4.53 1.05
C ILE A 125 6.15 3.36 1.28
N THR A 126 6.46 2.21 0.69
CA THR A 126 5.61 1.02 0.78
C THR A 126 5.54 0.48 2.20
N ILE A 127 6.66 0.35 2.91
CA ILE A 127 6.66 -0.13 4.30
C ILE A 127 5.89 0.86 5.20
N ALA A 128 6.17 2.15 5.09
CA ALA A 128 5.50 3.18 5.89
C ALA A 128 3.97 3.17 5.64
N ALA A 129 3.54 3.00 4.39
CA ALA A 129 2.13 2.92 4.03
C ALA A 129 1.45 1.66 4.63
N ILE A 130 2.08 0.49 4.55
CA ILE A 130 1.53 -0.74 5.15
C ILE A 130 1.31 -0.56 6.66
N LEU A 131 2.31 -0.02 7.35
CA LEU A 131 2.23 0.19 8.79
C LEU A 131 1.17 1.24 9.18
N ALA A 132 1.07 2.32 8.41
CA ALA A 132 0.04 3.34 8.60
C ALA A 132 -1.37 2.74 8.43
N LEU A 133 -1.59 1.95 7.36
CA LEU A 133 -2.88 1.28 7.10
C LEU A 133 -3.22 0.23 8.17
N ARG A 134 -2.24 -0.54 8.65
CA ARG A 134 -2.44 -1.50 9.75
C ARG A 134 -2.78 -0.78 11.06
N SER A 135 -2.08 0.31 11.38
CA SER A 135 -2.40 1.15 12.53
C SER A 135 -3.81 1.75 12.43
N GLU A 136 -4.24 2.16 11.24
CA GLU A 136 -5.61 2.62 11.01
C GLU A 136 -6.64 1.51 11.25
N ALA A 137 -6.37 0.28 10.80
CA ALA A 137 -7.27 -0.85 11.03
C ALA A 137 -7.36 -1.19 12.53
N ASP A 138 -6.23 -1.19 13.24
CA ASP A 138 -6.16 -1.51 14.67
C ASP A 138 -6.84 -0.45 15.55
N ASN A 139 -6.80 0.82 15.13
CA ASN A 139 -7.43 1.95 15.85
C ASN A 139 -8.84 2.30 15.32
N GLY A 140 -9.27 1.68 14.23
CA GLY A 140 -10.51 1.97 13.50
C GLY A 140 -11.77 1.35 14.08
N ASP A 141 -11.64 0.39 15.01
CA ASP A 141 -12.76 -0.27 15.71
C ASP A 141 -13.39 0.57 16.84
N VAL A 142 -13.06 1.87 16.92
CA VAL A 142 -13.72 2.82 17.82
C VAL A 142 -14.54 3.83 17.00
N ARG A 143 -15.59 3.36 16.33
CA ARG A 143 -16.68 4.21 15.81
C ARG A 143 -18.03 3.52 15.97
#